data_AF-F0YK71-F1
#
_entry.id   AF-F0YK71-F1
#
_cell.length_a   1.000
_cell.length_b   1.000
_cell.length_c   1.000
_cell.angle_alpha   90.00
_cell.angle_beta   90.00
_cell.angle_gamma   90.00
#
_symmetry.space_group_name_H-M   'P 1'
#
loop_
_entity.id
_entity.type
_entity.pdbx_description
1 polymer ?
#
loop_
_entity_poly.entity_id
_entity_poly.type
_entity_poly.pdbx_seq_one_letter_code
_entity_poly.pdbx_strand_id
1 'polypeptide(L)'
;KELNQLFDAYDLDESGQLDPQEFAMCLESLDLGIDRGQIDALLVVADADNSGLVDRKEFMAFTPQLTAELAGEQINLMEMFRRADVNQEGFLGTTEFHRMLEAMDLGLTQYQMARLMAEADENEDGVISYAEFVPVMLR
;
A
#
# COMPACT_ATOMS: atom_id res chain seq x y z
N LYS A 1 4.54 -13.55 -9.13
CA LYS A 1 3.66 -14.75 -9.07
C LYS A 1 2.31 -14.40 -8.46
N GLU A 2 2.30 -13.52 -7.45
CA GLU A 2 1.08 -13.04 -6.79
C GLU A 2 0.08 -12.38 -7.74
N LEU A 3 0.52 -11.59 -8.73
CA LEU A 3 -0.37 -10.94 -9.70
C LEU A 3 -1.16 -11.91 -10.59
N ASN A 4 -0.58 -13.06 -10.98
CA ASN A 4 -1.35 -14.09 -11.71
C ASN A 4 -2.39 -14.73 -10.80
N GLN A 5 -2.02 -15.02 -9.55
CA GLN A 5 -2.96 -15.62 -8.60
C GLN A 5 -4.07 -14.67 -8.21
N LEU A 6 -3.79 -13.36 -8.21
CA LEU A 6 -4.77 -12.31 -8.05
C LEU A 6 -5.73 -12.33 -9.24
N PHE A 7 -5.21 -12.24 -10.48
CA PHE A 7 -6.04 -12.34 -11.69
C PHE A 7 -6.94 -13.59 -11.68
N ASP A 8 -6.34 -14.76 -11.44
CA ASP A 8 -7.07 -16.04 -11.40
C ASP A 8 -8.09 -16.11 -10.23
N ALA A 9 -7.95 -15.28 -9.20
CA ALA A 9 -8.91 -15.22 -8.09
C ALA A 9 -10.13 -14.33 -8.38
N TYR A 10 -10.02 -13.41 -9.34
CA TYR A 10 -11.11 -12.49 -9.71
C TYR A 10 -11.73 -12.80 -11.07
N ASP A 11 -11.07 -13.59 -11.91
CA ASP A 11 -11.64 -14.23 -13.11
C ASP A 11 -12.60 -15.35 -12.66
N LEU A 12 -13.82 -14.95 -12.24
CA LEU A 12 -14.79 -15.84 -11.59
C LEU A 12 -15.43 -16.80 -12.59
N ASP A 13 -15.50 -16.38 -13.85
CA ASP A 13 -16.05 -17.18 -14.94
C ASP A 13 -14.99 -18.02 -15.68
N GLU A 14 -13.72 -17.93 -15.26
CA GLU A 14 -12.55 -18.58 -15.87
C GLU A 14 -12.46 -18.29 -17.39
N SER A 15 -12.94 -17.12 -17.82
CA SER A 15 -12.89 -16.69 -19.22
C SER A 15 -11.47 -16.35 -19.67
N GLY A 16 -10.56 -16.11 -18.73
CA GLY A 16 -9.20 -15.64 -18.98
C GLY A 16 -9.14 -14.13 -19.25
N GLN A 17 -10.23 -13.41 -19.00
CA GLN A 17 -10.38 -11.96 -19.12
C GLN A 17 -11.15 -11.44 -17.91
N LEU A 18 -10.85 -10.24 -17.45
CA LEU A 18 -11.62 -9.60 -16.38
C LEU A 18 -12.65 -8.67 -17.00
N ASP A 19 -13.92 -8.90 -16.69
CA ASP A 19 -14.97 -7.95 -17.02
C ASP A 19 -14.92 -6.70 -16.09
N PRO A 20 -15.66 -5.61 -16.41
CA PRO A 20 -15.62 -4.39 -15.60
C PRO A 20 -16.02 -4.58 -14.13
N GLN A 21 -16.90 -5.54 -13.84
CA GLN A 21 -17.34 -5.86 -12.49
C GLN A 21 -16.27 -6.68 -11.76
N GLU A 22 -15.66 -7.66 -12.42
CA GLU A 22 -14.54 -8.44 -11.87
C GLU A 22 -13.31 -7.57 -11.61
N PHE A 23 -12.97 -6.68 -12.55
CA PHE A 23 -11.90 -5.71 -12.39
C PHE A 23 -12.17 -4.73 -11.26
N ALA A 24 -13.41 -4.24 -11.12
CA ALA A 24 -13.80 -3.39 -9.99
C ALA A 24 -13.67 -4.12 -8.65
N MET A 25 -14.17 -5.35 -8.54
CA MET A 25 -14.03 -6.17 -7.33
C MET A 25 -12.56 -6.43 -6.99
N CYS A 26 -11.73 -6.68 -8.01
CA CYS A 26 -10.29 -6.82 -7.83
C CYS A 26 -9.69 -5.56 -7.20
N LEU A 27 -9.98 -4.38 -7.77
CA LEU A 27 -9.46 -3.11 -7.27
C LEU A 27 -10.01 -2.71 -5.89
N GLU A 28 -11.30 -2.95 -5.61
CA GLU A 28 -11.93 -2.71 -4.31
C GLU A 28 -11.32 -3.62 -3.24
N SER A 29 -11.05 -4.89 -3.56
CA SER A 29 -10.48 -5.86 -2.62
C SER A 29 -9.00 -5.65 -2.30
N LEU A 30 -8.29 -4.88 -3.12
CA LEU A 30 -6.95 -4.42 -2.81
C LEU A 30 -6.96 -3.27 -1.80
N ASP A 31 -8.15 -2.85 -1.33
CA ASP A 31 -8.37 -1.76 -0.36
C ASP A 31 -7.69 -0.45 -0.78
N LEU A 32 -7.54 -0.23 -2.09
CA LEU A 32 -6.77 0.88 -2.68
C LEU A 32 -7.43 2.25 -2.54
N GLY A 33 -8.62 2.33 -1.91
CA GLY A 33 -9.35 3.58 -1.73
C GLY A 33 -9.84 4.22 -3.04
N ILE A 34 -9.89 3.44 -4.12
CA ILE A 34 -10.26 3.89 -5.47
C ILE A 34 -11.78 3.99 -5.57
N ASP A 35 -12.31 5.12 -6.01
CA ASP A 35 -13.75 5.29 -6.27
C ASP A 35 -14.14 4.68 -7.64
N ARG A 36 -15.43 4.36 -7.83
CA ARG A 36 -15.95 3.85 -9.10
C ARG A 36 -15.55 4.68 -10.31
N GLY A 37 -15.54 6.01 -10.19
CA GLY A 37 -15.13 6.88 -11.30
C GLY A 37 -13.66 6.71 -11.70
N GLN A 38 -12.79 6.35 -10.74
CA GLN A 38 -11.39 6.04 -11.01
C GLN A 38 -11.22 4.61 -11.55
N ILE A 39 -12.03 3.65 -11.08
CA ILE A 39 -12.05 2.28 -11.63
C ILE A 39 -12.38 2.30 -13.12
N ASP A 40 -13.41 3.05 -13.53
CA ASP A 40 -13.76 3.21 -14.95
C ASP A 40 -12.60 3.80 -15.76
N ALA A 41 -11.91 4.82 -15.22
CA ALA A 41 -10.76 5.42 -15.88
C ALA A 41 -9.57 4.44 -15.99
N LEU A 42 -9.31 3.66 -14.94
CA LEU A 42 -8.26 2.65 -14.90
C LEU A 42 -8.56 1.48 -15.84
N LEU A 43 -9.83 1.10 -15.99
CA LEU A 43 -10.26 0.10 -16.94
C LEU A 43 -9.93 0.53 -18.38
N VAL A 44 -10.23 1.78 -18.74
CA VAL A 44 -9.87 2.35 -20.06
C VAL A 44 -8.35 2.37 -20.29
N VAL A 45 -7.56 2.55 -19.23
CA VAL A 45 -6.09 2.54 -19.33
C VAL A 45 -5.54 1.11 -19.45
N ALA A 46 -6.16 0.15 -18.75
CA ALA A 46 -5.76 -1.25 -18.78
C ALA A 46 -6.17 -1.92 -20.11
N ASP A 47 -7.36 -1.62 -20.63
CA ASP A 47 -7.91 -2.11 -21.89
C ASP A 47 -7.23 -1.42 -23.08
N ALA A 48 -6.06 -1.94 -23.46
CA ALA A 48 -5.23 -1.38 -24.52
C ALA A 48 -5.79 -1.69 -25.91
N ASP A 49 -6.54 -2.79 -26.04
CA ASP A 49 -7.17 -3.21 -27.28
C ASP A 49 -8.61 -2.67 -27.46
N ASN A 50 -9.15 -1.97 -26.47
CA ASN A 50 -10.53 -1.44 -26.41
C ASN A 50 -11.59 -2.53 -26.60
N SER A 51 -11.32 -3.75 -26.13
CA SER A 51 -12.28 -4.86 -26.16
C SER A 51 -13.40 -4.69 -25.12
N GLY A 52 -13.21 -3.80 -24.15
CA GLY A 52 -14.09 -3.60 -23.00
C GLY A 52 -13.86 -4.63 -21.88
N LEU A 53 -12.85 -5.50 -22.03
CA LEU A 53 -12.44 -6.53 -21.10
C LEU A 53 -10.93 -6.41 -20.90
N VAL A 54 -10.43 -6.72 -19.70
CA VAL A 54 -8.99 -6.66 -19.42
C VAL A 54 -8.41 -8.06 -19.50
N ASP A 55 -7.62 -8.34 -20.54
CA ASP A 55 -6.96 -9.64 -20.67
C ASP A 55 -5.76 -9.77 -19.71
N ARG A 56 -5.28 -11.00 -19.52
CA ARG A 56 -4.20 -11.26 -18.57
C ARG A 56 -2.89 -10.52 -18.89
N LYS A 57 -2.56 -10.30 -20.16
CA LYS A 57 -1.37 -9.52 -20.55
C LYS A 57 -1.58 -8.05 -20.25
N GLU A 58 -2.77 -7.52 -20.52
CA GLU A 58 -3.15 -6.15 -20.22
C GLU A 58 -3.10 -5.89 -18.72
N PHE A 59 -3.71 -6.77 -17.92
CA PHE A 59 -3.66 -6.73 -16.47
C PHE A 59 -2.21 -6.73 -15.95
N MET A 60 -1.34 -7.59 -16.49
CA MET A 60 0.07 -7.67 -16.10
C MET A 60 0.92 -6.47 -16.54
N ALA A 61 0.56 -5.82 -17.64
CA ALA A 61 1.23 -4.60 -18.10
C ALA A 61 0.79 -3.37 -17.29
N PHE A 62 -0.47 -3.37 -16.85
CA PHE A 62 -1.11 -2.33 -16.08
C PHE A 62 -0.76 -2.39 -14.59
N THR A 63 -0.79 -3.57 -13.97
CA THR A 63 -0.53 -3.73 -12.52
C THR A 63 0.76 -3.08 -12.01
N PRO A 64 1.93 -3.14 -12.67
CA PRO A 64 3.11 -2.44 -12.17
C PRO A 64 2.94 -0.91 -12.18
N GLN A 65 2.17 -0.36 -13.13
CA GLN A 65 1.85 1.06 -13.19
C GLN A 65 0.84 1.43 -12.11
N LEU A 66 -0.19 0.60 -11.93
CA LEU A 66 -1.15 0.71 -10.85
C LEU A 66 -0.46 0.65 -9.49
N THR A 67 0.44 -0.31 -9.26
CA THR A 67 1.21 -0.38 -8.01
C THR A 67 2.22 0.76 -7.90
N ALA A 68 2.75 1.32 -8.98
CA ALA A 68 3.68 2.44 -8.88
C ALA A 68 2.96 3.77 -8.60
N GLU A 69 1.78 3.98 -9.19
CA GLU A 69 0.94 5.15 -8.97
C GLU A 69 0.14 5.05 -7.65
N LEU A 70 -0.25 3.84 -7.23
CA LEU A 70 -1.05 3.63 -6.00
C LEU A 70 -0.24 3.17 -4.78
N ALA A 71 0.92 2.52 -4.94
CA ALA A 71 1.91 2.47 -3.85
C ALA A 71 2.56 3.84 -3.60
N GLY A 72 2.17 4.85 -4.38
CA GLY A 72 2.38 6.26 -4.06
C GLY A 72 1.59 6.74 -2.83
N GLU A 73 0.51 6.07 -2.40
CA GLU A 73 -0.30 6.55 -1.27
C GLU A 73 -0.89 5.48 -0.34
N GLN A 74 -0.60 4.18 -0.51
CA GLN A 74 -0.67 3.24 0.61
C GLN A 74 0.70 3.13 1.27
N ILE A 75 0.87 3.87 2.36
CA ILE A 75 1.96 3.69 3.33
C ILE A 75 1.96 2.22 3.73
N ASN A 76 2.81 1.39 3.12
CA ASN A 76 3.00 0.01 3.55
C ASN A 76 3.74 0.05 4.88
N LEU A 77 2.98 0.20 5.96
CA LEU A 77 3.47 0.36 7.32
C LEU A 77 4.46 -0.75 7.69
N MET A 78 4.20 -1.98 7.23
CA MET A 78 5.11 -3.11 7.44
C MET A 78 6.44 -2.94 6.70
N GLU A 79 6.43 -2.47 5.44
CA GLU A 79 7.66 -2.21 4.71
C GLU A 79 8.43 -1.02 5.29
N MET A 80 7.72 0.02 5.72
CA MET A 80 8.31 1.19 6.36
C MET A 80 8.96 0.86 7.69
N PHE A 81 8.25 0.11 8.53
CA PHE A 81 8.78 -0.42 9.78
C PHE A 81 10.03 -1.28 9.52
N ARG A 82 9.98 -2.17 8.53
CA ARG A 82 11.14 -3.01 8.16
C ARG A 82 12.31 -2.20 7.61
N ARG A 83 12.07 -1.13 6.87
CA ARG A 83 13.13 -0.24 6.36
C ARG A 83 13.75 0.60 7.48
N ALA A 84 12.94 0.95 8.49
CA ALA A 84 13.39 1.71 9.65
C ALA A 84 14.14 0.85 10.67
N ASP A 85 13.77 -0.42 10.83
CA ASP A 85 14.43 -1.40 11.69
C ASP A 85 15.71 -1.90 11.02
N VAL A 86 16.76 -1.08 11.10
CA VAL A 86 18.07 -1.35 10.49
C VAL A 86 18.73 -2.55 11.16
N ASN A 87 18.50 -2.71 12.47
CA ASN A 87 19.12 -3.75 13.26
C ASN A 87 18.37 -5.10 13.15
N GLN A 88 17.17 -5.11 12.57
CA GLN A 88 16.29 -6.28 12.43
C GLN A 88 15.93 -6.91 13.78
N GLU A 89 15.75 -6.06 14.80
CA GLU A 89 15.41 -6.49 16.15
C GLU A 89 13.90 -6.77 16.29
N GLY A 90 13.10 -6.36 15.30
CA GLY A 90 11.64 -6.48 15.28
C GLY A 90 10.94 -5.32 15.98
N PHE A 91 11.68 -4.32 16.42
CA PHE A 91 11.24 -3.11 17.13
C PHE A 91 12.05 -1.92 16.64
N LEU A 92 11.46 -0.73 16.65
CA LEU A 92 12.19 0.50 16.31
C LEU A 92 12.70 1.16 17.58
N GLY A 93 14.01 1.27 17.72
CA GLY A 93 14.57 2.15 18.75
C GLY A 93 14.22 3.61 18.47
N THR A 94 14.27 4.45 19.51
CA THR A 94 14.06 5.91 19.37
C THR A 94 14.89 6.53 18.24
N THR A 95 16.14 6.12 18.06
CA THR A 95 16.99 6.65 16.97
C THR A 95 16.51 6.22 15.58
N GLU A 96 16.04 4.99 15.44
CA GLU A 96 15.55 4.44 14.17
C GLU A 96 14.23 5.08 13.77
N PHE A 97 13.31 5.22 14.73
CA PHE A 97 12.04 5.90 14.52
C PHE A 97 12.22 7.39 14.16
N HIS A 98 13.16 8.09 14.80
CA HIS A 98 13.49 9.47 14.43
C HIS A 98 13.95 9.59 12.98
N ARG A 99 14.91 8.74 12.59
CA ARG A 99 15.47 8.74 11.22
C ARG A 99 14.41 8.41 10.19
N MET A 100 13.50 7.49 10.51
CA MET A 100 12.37 7.18 9.66
C MET A 100 11.46 8.40 9.48
N LEU A 101 11.07 9.09 10.55
CA LEU A 101 10.25 10.31 10.47
C LEU A 101 10.92 11.41 9.63
N GLU A 102 12.24 11.58 9.74
CA GLU A 102 13.00 12.50 8.88
C GLU A 102 13.01 12.04 7.42
N ALA A 103 13.16 10.73 7.17
CA ALA A 103 13.19 10.16 5.82
C ALA A 103 11.84 10.22 5.10
N MET A 104 10.73 10.26 5.85
CA MET A 104 9.38 10.41 5.29
C MET A 104 9.10 11.84 4.79
N ASP A 105 9.95 12.82 5.12
CA ASP A 105 9.81 14.23 4.73
C ASP A 105 8.39 14.80 4.96
N LEU A 106 7.75 14.39 6.06
CA LEU A 106 6.37 14.77 6.40
C LEU A 106 6.22 16.26 6.79
N GLY A 107 7.28 17.05 6.70
CA GLY A 107 7.30 18.46 7.12
C GLY A 107 7.08 18.65 8.63
N LEU A 108 7.31 17.62 9.43
CA LEU A 108 7.13 17.66 10.88
C LEU A 108 8.22 18.51 11.54
N THR A 109 7.81 19.32 12.50
CA THR A 109 8.76 20.03 13.38
C THR A 109 9.36 19.08 14.41
N GLN A 110 10.55 19.41 14.94
CA GLN A 110 11.17 18.63 16.03
C GLN A 110 10.23 18.41 17.22
N TYR A 111 9.39 19.38 17.54
CA TYR A 111 8.39 19.25 18.59
C TYR A 111 7.31 18.20 18.26
N GLN A 112 6.83 18.17 17.02
CA GLN A 112 5.86 17.17 16.57
C GLN A 112 6.48 15.77 16.51
N MET A 113 7.74 15.65 16.08
CA MET A 113 8.46 14.36 16.10
C MET A 113 8.63 13.84 17.53
N ALA A 114 9.06 14.69 18.46
CA ALA A 114 9.20 14.31 19.87
C ALA A 114 7.85 13.90 20.49
N ARG A 115 6.76 14.57 20.09
CA ARG A 115 5.42 14.20 20.52
C ARG A 115 4.97 12.86 19.94
N LEU A 116 5.20 12.62 18.64
CA LEU A 116 4.90 11.34 18.00
C LEU A 116 5.68 10.19 18.62
N MET A 117 6.94 10.41 19.00
CA MET A 117 7.74 9.44 19.73
C MET A 117 7.12 9.07 21.08
N ALA A 118 6.78 10.09 21.88
CA ALA A 118 6.14 9.87 23.18
C ALA A 118 4.74 9.25 23.07
N GLU A 119 4.07 9.44 21.94
CA GLU A 119 2.74 8.90 21.67
C GLU A 119 2.80 7.49 21.07
N ALA A 120 3.92 7.11 20.44
CA ALA A 120 4.18 5.76 19.95
C ALA A 120 4.65 4.81 21.05
N ASP A 121 5.51 5.28 21.96
CA ASP A 121 6.00 4.49 23.09
C ASP A 121 4.96 4.46 24.24
N GLU A 122 3.81 3.82 24.00
CA GLU A 122 2.69 3.76 24.97
C GLU A 122 3.05 3.00 26.25
N ASN A 123 3.93 2.00 26.14
CA ASN A 123 4.36 1.16 27.24
C ASN A 123 5.60 1.72 27.99
N GLU A 124 6.17 2.83 27.51
CA GLU A 124 7.37 3.51 28.03
C GLU A 124 8.59 2.58 28.17
N ASP A 125 8.71 1.58 27.28
CA ASP A 125 9.84 0.64 27.26
C ASP A 125 11.04 1.17 26.46
N GLY A 126 10.87 2.32 25.78
CA GLY A 126 11.91 3.01 25.02
C GLY A 126 12.12 2.46 23.61
N VAL A 127 11.29 1.52 23.18
CA VAL A 127 11.23 0.99 21.81
C VAL A 127 9.81 1.07 21.27
N ILE A 128 9.66 1.07 19.95
CA ILE A 128 8.36 1.14 19.29
C ILE A 128 8.13 -0.16 18.56
N SER A 129 7.18 -0.96 19.05
CA SER A 129 6.75 -2.18 18.39
C SER A 129 5.87 -1.88 17.18
N TYR A 130 5.71 -2.88 16.30
CA TYR A 130 4.81 -2.74 15.15
C TYR A 130 3.36 -2.42 15.58
N ALA A 131 2.91 -2.95 16.72
CA ALA A 131 1.57 -2.72 17.25
C ALA A 131 1.37 -1.26 17.72
N GLU A 132 2.42 -0.63 18.22
CA GLU A 132 2.47 0.78 18.63
C GLU A 132 2.67 1.73 17.44
N PHE A 133 3.43 1.30 16.43
CA PHE A 133 3.70 2.06 15.22
C PHE A 133 2.45 2.33 14.36
N VAL A 134 1.66 1.28 14.11
CA VAL A 134 0.48 1.32 13.24
C VAL A 134 -0.54 2.41 13.65
N PRO A 135 -1.01 2.48 14.91
CA PRO A 135 -2.00 3.47 15.31
C PRO A 135 -1.47 4.92 15.28
N VAL A 136 -0.16 5.13 15.40
CA VAL A 136 0.44 6.47 15.30
C VAL A 136 0.52 6.97 13.86
N MET A 137 0.77 6.07 12.91
CA MET A 137 0.89 6.42 11.49
C MET A 137 -0.44 6.48 10.74
N LEU A 138 -1.47 5.78 11.22
CA LEU A 138 -2.82 5.82 10.65
C LEU A 138 -3.69 6.97 11.18
N ARG A 139 -3.10 7.89 11.92
CA ARG A 139 -3.81 8.96 12.62
C ARG A 139 -3.72 10.29 11.91
#